data_AF-A0AAD6WQW1-F1
#
_entry.id   AF-A0AAD6WQW1-F1
#
_cell.length_a   1.000
_cell.length_b   1.000
_cell.length_c   1.000
_cell.angle_alpha   90.00
_cell.angle_beta   90.00
_cell.angle_gamma   90.00
#
_symmetry.space_group_name_H-M   'P 1'
#
loop_
_entity.id
_entity.type
_entity.pdbx_description
1 polymer ?
#
loop_
_entity_poly.entity_id
_entity_poly.type
_entity_poly.pdbx_seq_one_letter_code
_entity_poly.pdbx_strand_id
1 'polypeptide(L)'
;MSTHNRNPSGKNQHAHDADFEDQLAVGLRRYHREAKTDNKEIAALLLADYKITTSASTVKRRRKALGLSGGGATVKKMAKADAVQLVLNKVDKDPAKRAGVRTIRATVAFEDGVILTRQVIETVNFAPTMIFNLACRQIVWEIMQDHDGDSFALREPTAKKVFRVAKFPIGINQRWAMDGHDKLYKIGFPVYAIVDDATGKILKASVVPSNRFGEIVCYRFLCLVEELGGMPIQTTTDCGSETTLLFGVVNTLRHQFHPEIDSVEVPPHVYLRSVHNISVERQWLRLRLDFGDNCVLTFNKGTEDLKYNSNDPDQYELCQWLWPRFIQTGLDDYAARRNIIKMRKQSDKPGPSAMSRNTAYSLPETWGGRQCLQPVDIDVIRQMKLDMGGDALIAFSTPQFAARAQLAYDALGIQKLEQGNIWDVFRDMLPLVFPGRVLRSRTFSVSWLVSP
;
A
#
# COMPACT_ATOMS: atom_id res chain seq x y z
N MET A 1 -21.67 -54.49 5.13
CA MET A 1 -20.59 -54.04 6.04
C MET A 1 -19.30 -53.93 5.24
N SER A 2 -18.81 -52.72 4.98
CA SER A 2 -17.52 -52.49 4.31
C SER A 2 -16.56 -51.91 5.35
N THR A 3 -15.87 -52.80 6.06
CA THR A 3 -14.84 -52.49 7.05
C THR A 3 -13.48 -52.46 6.36
N HIS A 4 -13.23 -51.44 5.54
CA HIS A 4 -11.89 -51.14 5.06
C HIS A 4 -11.40 -49.83 5.66
N ASN A 5 -11.13 -49.87 6.97
CA ASN A 5 -10.32 -48.84 7.61
C ASN A 5 -8.86 -49.07 7.21
N ARG A 6 -8.33 -48.25 6.30
CA ARG A 6 -6.94 -48.34 5.80
C ARG A 6 -5.89 -47.90 6.83
N ASN A 7 -6.29 -47.48 8.04
CA ASN A 7 -5.35 -47.14 9.11
C ASN A 7 -5.86 -47.63 10.48
N PRO A 8 -5.77 -48.93 10.78
CA PRO A 8 -6.29 -49.52 12.01
C PRO A 8 -5.45 -49.19 13.27
N SER A 9 -4.23 -48.67 13.11
CA SER A 9 -3.31 -48.43 14.23
C SER A 9 -3.20 -46.97 14.66
N GLY A 10 -3.81 -46.02 13.93
CA GLY A 10 -3.84 -44.60 14.30
C GLY A 10 -2.47 -43.91 14.39
N LYS A 11 -1.39 -44.58 13.98
CA LYS A 11 -0.03 -44.02 14.00
C LYS A 11 0.18 -43.20 12.73
N ASN A 12 -0.16 -41.92 12.79
CA ASN A 12 0.30 -40.95 11.80
C ASN A 12 1.83 -40.88 11.92
N GLN A 13 2.55 -41.25 10.87
CA GLN A 13 4.03 -41.38 10.85
C GLN A 13 4.77 -40.03 10.89
N HIS A 14 4.06 -38.92 11.03
CA HIS A 14 4.64 -37.59 11.06
C HIS A 14 4.28 -36.94 12.39
N ALA A 15 5.30 -36.52 13.13
CA ALA A 15 5.14 -35.71 14.32
C ALA A 15 4.30 -34.46 13.99
N HIS A 16 3.45 -34.04 14.92
CA HIS A 16 2.67 -32.82 14.80
C HIS A 16 3.63 -31.62 14.98
N ASP A 17 4.15 -31.11 13.88
CA ASP A 17 4.94 -29.89 13.87
C ASP A 17 3.98 -28.69 14.04
N ALA A 18 3.99 -28.10 15.25
CA ALA A 18 3.12 -26.98 15.60
C ALA A 18 3.49 -25.71 14.81
N ASP A 19 4.77 -25.45 14.57
CA ASP A 19 5.23 -24.28 13.82
C ASP A 19 4.79 -24.37 12.35
N PHE A 20 4.87 -25.57 11.76
CA PHE A 20 4.33 -25.82 10.42
C PHE A 20 2.83 -25.52 10.33
N GLU A 21 2.03 -26.01 11.28
CA GLU A 21 0.57 -25.79 11.26
C GLU A 21 0.22 -24.31 11.51
N ASP A 22 0.98 -23.60 12.34
CA ASP A 22 0.81 -22.17 12.59
C ASP A 22 1.14 -21.34 11.34
N GLN A 23 2.28 -21.59 10.68
CA GLN A 23 2.66 -20.90 9.44
C GLN A 23 1.67 -21.21 8.30
N LEU A 24 1.22 -22.46 8.18
CA LEU A 24 0.17 -22.83 7.22
C LEU A 24 -1.13 -22.06 7.49
N ALA A 25 -1.55 -21.96 8.75
CA ALA A 25 -2.76 -21.21 9.11
C ALA A 25 -2.61 -19.72 8.80
N VAL A 26 -1.45 -19.13 9.07
CA VAL A 26 -1.12 -17.74 8.72
C VAL A 26 -1.22 -17.52 7.21
N GLY A 27 -0.58 -18.37 6.40
CA GLY A 27 -0.64 -18.29 4.95
C GLY A 27 -2.07 -18.44 4.40
N LEU A 28 -2.83 -19.41 4.90
CA LEU A 28 -4.22 -19.62 4.49
C LEU A 28 -5.13 -18.42 4.83
N ARG A 29 -4.98 -17.83 6.03
CA ARG A 29 -5.74 -16.63 6.42
C ARG A 29 -5.35 -15.43 5.57
N ARG A 30 -4.06 -15.25 5.28
CA ARG A 30 -3.56 -14.23 4.37
C ARG A 30 -4.21 -14.36 2.99
N TYR A 31 -4.07 -15.51 2.32
CA TYR A 31 -4.64 -15.68 0.97
C TYR A 31 -6.15 -15.55 0.92
N HIS A 32 -6.84 -15.95 1.99
CA HIS A 32 -8.28 -15.71 2.13
C HIS A 32 -8.62 -14.21 2.19
N ARG A 33 -7.85 -13.41 2.94
CA ARG A 33 -7.95 -11.94 2.95
C ARG A 33 -7.60 -11.31 1.59
N GLU A 34 -6.73 -11.94 0.81
CA GLU A 34 -6.47 -11.58 -0.59
C GLU A 34 -7.58 -12.04 -1.56
N ALA A 35 -8.69 -12.56 -1.03
CA ALA A 35 -9.83 -13.14 -1.76
C ALA A 35 -9.47 -14.30 -2.70
N LYS A 36 -8.39 -15.04 -2.39
CA LYS A 36 -8.01 -16.26 -3.11
C LYS A 36 -8.87 -17.42 -2.69
N THR A 37 -9.41 -18.13 -3.68
CA THR A 37 -10.35 -19.24 -3.44
C THR A 37 -10.00 -20.51 -4.19
N ASP A 38 -9.18 -20.44 -5.23
CA ASP A 38 -8.67 -21.61 -5.94
C ASP A 38 -7.62 -22.33 -5.08
N ASN A 39 -7.89 -23.59 -4.73
CA ASN A 39 -7.02 -24.36 -3.85
C ASN A 39 -5.70 -24.78 -4.52
N LYS A 40 -5.65 -24.88 -5.86
CA LYS A 40 -4.41 -25.14 -6.60
C LYS A 40 -3.53 -23.89 -6.60
N GLU A 41 -4.13 -22.73 -6.87
CA GLU A 41 -3.42 -21.45 -6.78
C GLU A 41 -2.86 -21.23 -5.38
N ILE A 42 -3.66 -21.45 -4.34
CA ILE A 42 -3.23 -21.31 -2.94
C ILE A 42 -2.09 -22.28 -2.59
N ALA A 43 -2.14 -23.53 -3.06
CA ALA A 43 -1.06 -24.48 -2.84
C ALA A 43 0.25 -24.02 -3.48
N ALA A 44 0.19 -23.50 -4.71
CA ALA A 44 1.36 -22.94 -5.39
C ALA A 44 1.90 -21.70 -4.66
N LEU A 45 1.03 -20.81 -4.18
CA LEU A 45 1.43 -19.63 -3.41
C LEU A 45 2.08 -20.00 -2.07
N LEU A 46 1.54 -20.98 -1.33
CA LEU A 46 2.13 -21.49 -0.09
C LEU A 46 3.55 -22.01 -0.31
N LEU A 47 3.79 -22.71 -1.42
CA LEU A 47 5.12 -23.16 -1.79
C LEU A 47 6.04 -21.97 -2.12
N ALA A 48 5.56 -21.00 -2.89
CA ALA A 48 6.37 -19.86 -3.31
C ALA A 48 6.77 -18.95 -2.15
N ASP A 49 5.78 -18.52 -1.34
CA ASP A 49 5.95 -17.49 -0.31
C ASP A 49 6.42 -18.06 1.03
N TYR A 50 5.97 -19.27 1.40
CA TYR A 50 6.23 -19.88 2.72
C TYR A 50 7.09 -21.15 2.65
N LYS A 51 7.47 -21.60 1.45
CA LYS A 51 8.17 -22.88 1.23
C LYS A 51 7.40 -24.10 1.76
N ILE A 52 6.08 -23.98 1.88
CA ILE A 52 5.19 -25.05 2.35
C ILE A 52 4.67 -25.86 1.17
N THR A 53 5.13 -27.11 1.04
CA THR A 53 4.62 -28.05 0.03
C THR A 53 3.32 -28.70 0.51
N THR A 54 2.22 -28.47 -0.22
CA THR A 54 0.92 -29.05 0.13
C THR A 54 0.05 -29.31 -1.09
N SER A 55 -0.90 -30.24 -0.99
CA SER A 55 -1.85 -30.53 -2.07
C SER A 55 -3.07 -29.62 -2.01
N ALA A 56 -3.73 -29.40 -3.16
CA ALA A 56 -5.00 -28.66 -3.21
C ALA A 56 -6.09 -29.28 -2.32
N SER A 57 -6.07 -30.62 -2.14
CA SER A 57 -6.97 -31.34 -1.24
C SER A 57 -6.70 -31.02 0.23
N THR A 58 -5.43 -30.96 0.62
CA THR A 58 -5.00 -30.55 1.97
C THR A 58 -5.39 -29.10 2.24
N VAL A 59 -5.13 -28.19 1.30
CA VAL A 59 -5.56 -26.77 1.37
C VAL A 59 -7.07 -26.69 1.59
N LYS A 60 -7.87 -27.39 0.78
CA LYS A 60 -9.34 -27.40 0.91
C LYS A 60 -9.78 -27.85 2.31
N ARG A 61 -9.19 -28.94 2.83
CA ARG A 61 -9.51 -29.49 4.16
C ARG A 61 -9.15 -28.50 5.27
N ARG A 62 -7.95 -27.92 5.24
CA ARG A 62 -7.46 -26.97 6.25
C ARG A 62 -8.23 -25.65 6.23
N ARG A 63 -8.54 -25.11 5.04
CA ARG A 63 -9.42 -23.95 4.90
C ARG A 63 -10.80 -24.19 5.51
N LYS A 64 -11.39 -25.38 5.30
CA LYS A 64 -12.66 -25.76 5.93
C LYS A 64 -12.55 -25.80 7.47
N ALA A 65 -11.47 -26.37 8.01
CA ALA A 65 -11.22 -26.40 9.45
C ALA A 65 -11.07 -24.99 10.06
N LEU A 66 -10.48 -24.06 9.32
CA LEU A 66 -10.33 -22.65 9.70
C LEU A 66 -11.57 -21.78 9.42
N GLY A 67 -12.65 -22.35 8.87
CA GLY A 67 -13.86 -21.61 8.52
C GLY A 67 -13.72 -20.68 7.30
N LEU A 68 -12.67 -20.82 6.49
CA LEU A 68 -12.36 -19.94 5.36
C LEU A 68 -13.19 -20.31 4.13
N SER A 69 -14.31 -19.60 3.90
CA SER A 69 -15.27 -19.87 2.82
C SER A 69 -15.21 -18.88 1.66
N GLY A 70 -15.40 -19.38 0.42
CA GLY A 70 -15.54 -18.52 -0.75
C GLY A 70 -16.84 -17.72 -0.75
N GLY A 71 -16.89 -16.63 -1.52
CA GLY A 71 -17.95 -15.62 -1.36
C GLY A 71 -19.38 -16.09 -1.60
N GLY A 72 -19.62 -17.08 -2.47
CA GLY A 72 -20.96 -17.65 -2.64
C GLY A 72 -21.47 -18.38 -1.39
N ALA A 73 -20.58 -19.05 -0.65
CA ALA A 73 -20.92 -19.71 0.61
C ALA A 73 -21.04 -18.69 1.76
N THR A 74 -20.19 -17.66 1.78
CA THR A 74 -20.25 -16.57 2.76
C THR A 74 -21.56 -15.80 2.66
N VAL A 75 -21.96 -15.39 1.45
CA VAL A 75 -23.22 -14.65 1.22
C VAL A 75 -24.45 -15.48 1.57
N LYS A 76 -24.44 -16.80 1.36
CA LYS A 76 -25.56 -17.67 1.75
C LYS A 76 -25.74 -17.80 3.27
N LYS A 77 -24.67 -17.60 4.05
CA LYS A 77 -24.68 -17.74 5.51
C LYS A 77 -24.83 -16.41 6.24
N MET A 78 -24.44 -15.31 5.60
CA MET A 78 -24.43 -13.98 6.20
C MET A 78 -25.78 -13.28 6.01
N ALA A 79 -26.26 -12.57 7.02
CA ALA A 79 -27.45 -11.74 6.88
C ALA A 79 -27.16 -10.55 5.96
N LYS A 80 -28.16 -10.13 5.18
CA LYS A 80 -28.00 -8.97 4.28
C LYS A 80 -27.61 -7.70 5.05
N ALA A 81 -28.15 -7.50 6.25
CA ALA A 81 -27.85 -6.35 7.10
C ALA A 81 -26.37 -6.28 7.50
N ASP A 82 -25.75 -7.41 7.83
CA ASP A 82 -24.31 -7.46 8.17
C ASP A 82 -23.45 -7.08 6.97
N ALA A 83 -23.81 -7.58 5.79
CA ALA A 83 -23.13 -7.22 4.54
C ALA A 83 -23.29 -5.73 4.22
N VAL A 84 -24.46 -5.14 4.51
CA VAL A 84 -24.71 -3.70 4.40
C VAL A 84 -23.77 -2.93 5.31
N GLN A 85 -23.73 -3.31 6.60
CA GLN A 85 -22.92 -2.61 7.59
C GLN A 85 -21.43 -2.66 7.26
N LEU A 86 -20.92 -3.80 6.79
CA LEU A 86 -19.53 -3.92 6.36
C LEU A 86 -19.19 -2.93 5.23
N VAL A 87 -20.09 -2.77 4.26
CA VAL A 87 -19.89 -1.85 3.14
C VAL A 87 -19.98 -0.40 3.61
N LEU A 88 -21.00 -0.04 4.42
CA LEU A 88 -21.15 1.31 4.98
C LEU A 88 -19.92 1.73 5.78
N ASN A 89 -19.41 0.85 6.64
CA ASN A 89 -18.18 1.10 7.41
C ASN A 89 -16.97 1.43 6.51
N LYS A 90 -16.89 0.88 5.29
CA LYS A 90 -15.79 1.22 4.35
C LYS A 90 -16.06 2.52 3.60
N VAL A 91 -17.32 2.81 3.30
CA VAL A 91 -17.73 4.08 2.65
C VAL A 91 -17.49 5.26 3.59
N ASP A 92 -17.74 5.10 4.89
CA ASP A 92 -17.48 6.13 5.91
C ASP A 92 -15.99 6.48 6.02
N LYS A 93 -15.11 5.50 5.75
CA LYS A 93 -13.64 5.71 5.68
C LYS A 93 -13.17 6.34 4.36
N ASP A 94 -14.09 6.62 3.42
CA ASP A 94 -13.81 7.28 2.15
C ASP A 94 -14.63 8.57 1.97
N PRO A 95 -14.36 9.62 2.78
CA PRO A 95 -15.12 10.87 2.69
C PRO A 95 -15.01 11.56 1.32
N ALA A 96 -13.94 11.32 0.56
CA ALA A 96 -13.80 11.82 -0.81
C ALA A 96 -14.64 11.03 -1.85
N LYS A 97 -15.27 9.92 -1.45
CA LYS A 97 -16.16 9.07 -2.26
C LYS A 97 -15.52 8.65 -3.60
N ARG A 98 -14.25 8.25 -3.56
CA ARG A 98 -13.46 7.89 -4.74
C ARG A 98 -13.32 6.38 -4.95
N ALA A 99 -13.59 5.57 -3.93
CA ALA A 99 -13.45 4.13 -3.95
C ALA A 99 -14.56 3.47 -4.80
N GLY A 100 -14.17 2.77 -5.86
CA GLY A 100 -15.10 1.99 -6.67
C GLY A 100 -15.47 0.65 -6.03
N VAL A 101 -16.55 0.01 -6.52
CA VAL A 101 -17.07 -1.31 -6.07
C VAL A 101 -15.96 -2.36 -5.90
N ARG A 102 -15.01 -2.40 -6.83
CA ARG A 102 -13.90 -3.36 -6.78
C ARG A 102 -12.95 -3.10 -5.61
N THR A 103 -12.64 -1.84 -5.34
CA THR A 103 -11.78 -1.41 -4.23
C THR A 103 -12.46 -1.70 -2.90
N ILE A 104 -13.75 -1.38 -2.76
CA ILE A 104 -14.55 -1.69 -1.57
C ILE A 104 -14.56 -3.19 -1.30
N ARG A 105 -14.85 -4.02 -2.32
CA ARG A 105 -14.85 -5.48 -2.19
C ARG A 105 -13.51 -6.03 -1.71
N ALA A 106 -12.41 -5.55 -2.30
CA ALA A 106 -11.08 -5.97 -1.91
C ALA A 106 -10.74 -5.54 -0.48
N THR A 107 -11.19 -4.35 -0.07
CA THR A 107 -10.99 -3.81 1.28
C THR A 107 -11.76 -4.60 2.33
N VAL A 108 -13.03 -4.96 2.09
CA VAL A 108 -13.81 -5.83 2.99
C VAL A 108 -13.18 -7.21 3.14
N ALA A 109 -12.71 -7.81 2.04
CA ALA A 109 -12.00 -9.09 2.13
C ALA A 109 -10.70 -8.97 2.93
N PHE A 110 -9.94 -7.90 2.69
CA PHE A 110 -8.64 -7.68 3.31
C PHE A 110 -8.74 -7.43 4.82
N GLU A 111 -9.61 -6.50 5.23
CA GLU A 111 -9.74 -6.07 6.63
C GLU A 111 -10.59 -7.05 7.45
N ASP A 112 -11.74 -7.46 6.92
CA ASP A 112 -12.74 -8.21 7.69
C ASP A 112 -12.66 -9.72 7.43
N GLY A 113 -11.87 -10.17 6.45
CA GLY A 113 -11.82 -11.58 6.04
C GLY A 113 -13.11 -12.05 5.38
N VAL A 114 -13.99 -11.14 4.95
CA VAL A 114 -15.29 -11.45 4.36
C VAL A 114 -15.23 -11.28 2.85
N ILE A 115 -15.35 -12.39 2.12
CA ILE A 115 -15.40 -12.34 0.65
C ILE A 115 -16.84 -12.11 0.21
N LEU A 116 -17.19 -10.87 -0.13
CA LEU A 116 -18.50 -10.55 -0.71
C LEU A 116 -18.55 -10.82 -2.22
N THR A 117 -19.74 -11.09 -2.76
CA THR A 117 -19.97 -11.16 -4.21
C THR A 117 -20.26 -9.76 -4.76
N ARG A 118 -20.06 -9.58 -6.08
CA ARG A 118 -20.33 -8.31 -6.76
C ARG A 118 -21.81 -7.88 -6.63
N GLN A 119 -22.73 -8.83 -6.81
CA GLN A 119 -24.17 -8.59 -6.74
C GLN A 119 -24.63 -8.06 -5.37
N VAL A 120 -24.06 -8.57 -4.28
CA VAL A 120 -24.39 -8.07 -2.93
C VAL A 120 -23.95 -6.63 -2.76
N ILE A 121 -22.70 -6.29 -3.14
CA ILE A 121 -22.20 -4.91 -2.99
C ILE A 121 -22.97 -3.93 -3.87
N GLU A 122 -23.33 -4.33 -5.10
CA GLU A 122 -24.21 -3.50 -5.95
C GLU A 122 -25.57 -3.30 -5.26
N THR A 123 -26.23 -4.36 -4.79
CA THR A 123 -27.53 -4.23 -4.13
C THR A 123 -27.49 -3.32 -2.89
N VAL A 124 -26.38 -3.33 -2.14
CA VAL A 124 -26.17 -2.51 -0.94
C VAL A 124 -25.84 -1.06 -1.29
N ASN A 125 -24.96 -0.83 -2.27
CA ASN A 125 -24.63 0.52 -2.72
C ASN A 125 -25.82 1.21 -3.42
N PHE A 126 -26.82 0.46 -3.90
CA PHE A 126 -27.93 0.98 -4.74
C PHE A 126 -29.31 1.06 -4.05
N ALA A 127 -29.41 0.96 -2.72
CA ALA A 127 -30.67 1.21 -2.00
C ALA A 127 -30.52 2.39 -1.01
N PRO A 128 -31.14 3.58 -1.21
CA PRO A 128 -32.21 3.94 -2.15
C PRO A 128 -31.78 5.01 -3.20
N THR A 129 -31.57 4.60 -4.44
CA THR A 129 -32.04 5.34 -5.62
C THR A 129 -32.04 4.37 -6.80
N MET A 130 -33.24 4.10 -7.32
CA MET A 130 -33.47 3.17 -8.42
C MET A 130 -32.66 3.53 -9.68
N ILE A 131 -32.48 2.50 -10.52
CA ILE A 131 -31.98 2.51 -11.90
C ILE A 131 -30.46 2.48 -12.03
N PHE A 132 -29.79 1.37 -11.74
CA PHE A 132 -28.41 1.23 -12.20
C PHE A 132 -27.88 -0.21 -12.14
N ASN A 133 -27.98 -0.95 -13.25
CA ASN A 133 -27.05 -2.08 -13.44
C ASN A 133 -26.60 -2.38 -14.87
N LEU A 134 -27.14 -1.72 -15.92
CA LEU A 134 -26.52 -1.75 -17.25
C LEU A 134 -26.30 -0.37 -17.89
N ALA A 135 -26.96 0.68 -17.36
CA ALA A 135 -26.81 2.06 -17.82
C ALA A 135 -25.76 2.87 -17.02
N CYS A 136 -25.12 2.29 -16.00
CA CYS A 136 -24.18 2.94 -15.05
C CYS A 136 -23.05 3.73 -15.66
N ARG A 137 -22.59 3.34 -16.84
CA ARG A 137 -21.45 4.03 -17.45
C ARG A 137 -21.88 5.22 -18.29
N GLN A 138 -23.07 5.13 -18.90
CA GLN A 138 -23.62 6.13 -19.81
C GLN A 138 -24.29 7.25 -19.02
N ILE A 139 -25.15 6.89 -18.05
CA ILE A 139 -25.89 7.89 -17.26
C ILE A 139 -25.00 8.52 -16.18
N VAL A 140 -24.00 7.83 -15.61
CA VAL A 140 -22.98 8.52 -14.77
C VAL A 140 -22.14 9.47 -15.62
N TRP A 141 -21.88 9.14 -16.89
CA TRP A 141 -21.18 10.05 -17.81
C TRP A 141 -22.06 11.24 -18.24
N GLU A 142 -23.38 11.05 -18.42
CA GLU A 142 -24.37 12.11 -18.69
C GLU A 142 -24.62 13.00 -17.47
N ILE A 143 -24.85 12.42 -16.28
CA ILE A 143 -25.00 13.16 -15.00
C ILE A 143 -23.72 13.93 -14.65
N MET A 144 -22.53 13.36 -14.93
CA MET A 144 -21.27 14.08 -14.76
C MET A 144 -21.04 15.18 -15.81
N GLN A 145 -21.71 15.12 -16.98
CA GLN A 145 -21.74 16.25 -17.91
C GLN A 145 -22.75 17.33 -17.51
N ASP A 146 -23.90 16.92 -16.97
CA ASP A 146 -24.99 17.84 -16.58
C ASP A 146 -24.72 18.59 -15.26
N HIS A 147 -23.95 18.01 -14.33
CA HIS A 147 -23.68 18.61 -13.01
C HIS A 147 -22.22 19.07 -12.79
N ASP A 148 -21.29 18.71 -13.67
CA ASP A 148 -19.86 19.04 -13.57
C ASP A 148 -19.20 19.10 -14.97
N GLY A 149 -19.89 19.73 -15.93
CA GLY A 149 -19.44 19.87 -17.32
C GLY A 149 -18.06 20.53 -17.47
N ASP A 150 -17.73 21.46 -16.57
CA ASP A 150 -16.44 22.15 -16.53
C ASP A 150 -15.27 21.21 -16.16
N SER A 151 -15.50 20.20 -15.32
CA SER A 151 -14.48 19.19 -14.96
C SER A 151 -14.17 18.20 -16.10
N PHE A 152 -15.05 18.09 -17.11
CA PHE A 152 -14.80 17.31 -18.32
C PHE A 152 -14.15 18.11 -19.44
N ALA A 153 -14.45 19.42 -19.57
CA ALA A 153 -13.74 20.32 -20.48
C ALA A 153 -12.23 20.42 -20.15
N LEU A 154 -11.85 20.24 -18.89
CA LEU A 154 -10.46 20.13 -18.41
C LEU A 154 -9.76 18.82 -18.80
N ARG A 155 -10.49 17.77 -19.21
CA ARG A 155 -9.88 16.54 -19.70
C ARG A 155 -9.59 16.73 -21.18
N GLU A 156 -8.44 17.30 -21.53
CA GLU A 156 -7.96 17.42 -22.91
C GLU A 156 -8.04 16.07 -23.66
N PRO A 157 -9.12 15.77 -24.41
CA PRO A 157 -9.24 14.50 -25.15
C PRO A 157 -8.35 14.53 -26.40
N THR A 158 -7.89 15.74 -26.75
CA THR A 158 -6.97 16.14 -27.79
C THR A 158 -5.51 16.11 -27.34
N ALA A 159 -5.23 15.84 -26.06
CA ALA A 159 -3.86 15.61 -25.60
C ALA A 159 -3.25 14.48 -26.44
N LYS A 160 -2.10 14.77 -27.07
CA LYS A 160 -1.42 13.83 -27.98
C LYS A 160 -1.34 12.47 -27.30
N LYS A 161 -2.00 11.47 -27.89
CA LYS A 161 -1.87 10.08 -27.45
C LYS A 161 -0.41 9.70 -27.57
N VAL A 162 0.31 9.69 -26.45
CA VAL A 162 1.70 9.24 -26.38
C VAL A 162 1.74 7.84 -26.98
N PHE A 163 2.61 7.64 -27.97
CA PHE A 163 2.82 6.33 -28.59
C PHE A 163 3.30 5.36 -27.51
N ARG A 164 2.50 4.35 -27.19
CA ARG A 164 2.81 3.38 -26.14
C ARG A 164 3.45 2.15 -26.77
N VAL A 165 4.73 1.94 -26.49
CA VAL A 165 5.44 0.72 -26.88
C VAL A 165 5.08 -0.40 -25.90
N ALA A 166 4.77 -1.59 -26.42
CA ALA A 166 4.55 -2.77 -25.58
C ALA A 166 5.86 -3.16 -24.88
N LYS A 167 5.83 -3.28 -23.55
CA LYS A 167 6.95 -3.82 -22.77
C LYS A 167 6.85 -5.35 -22.75
N PHE A 168 7.98 -6.02 -22.98
CA PHE A 168 8.14 -7.47 -22.91
C PHE A 168 9.01 -7.83 -21.70
N PRO A 169 8.42 -7.92 -20.49
CA PRO A 169 9.18 -8.27 -19.30
C PRO A 169 9.60 -9.75 -19.36
N ILE A 170 10.85 -10.05 -19.02
CA ILE A 170 11.34 -11.42 -18.86
C ILE A 170 11.01 -12.01 -17.48
N GLY A 171 10.71 -11.18 -16.48
CA GLY A 171 10.54 -11.64 -15.11
C GLY A 171 10.29 -10.55 -14.08
N ILE A 172 10.03 -11.00 -12.84
CA ILE A 172 9.93 -10.14 -11.66
C ILE A 172 11.33 -9.69 -11.26
N ASN A 173 11.45 -8.51 -10.65
CA ASN A 173 12.73 -7.91 -10.26
C ASN A 173 13.71 -7.72 -11.44
N GLN A 174 13.25 -7.85 -12.69
CA GLN A 174 14.03 -7.44 -13.84
C GLN A 174 14.26 -5.93 -13.78
N ARG A 175 13.19 -5.18 -13.52
CA ARG A 175 13.25 -3.72 -13.43
C ARG A 175 12.42 -3.20 -12.28
N TRP A 176 13.02 -2.33 -11.48
CA TRP A 176 12.28 -1.51 -10.51
C TRP A 176 12.13 -0.09 -11.03
N ALA A 177 10.88 0.34 -11.19
CA ALA A 177 10.52 1.71 -11.50
C ALA A 177 10.33 2.49 -10.20
N MET A 178 11.02 3.63 -10.08
CA MET A 178 11.05 4.42 -8.87
C MET A 178 10.71 5.87 -9.18
N ASP A 179 9.93 6.50 -8.31
CA ASP A 179 9.46 7.87 -8.51
C ASP A 179 8.93 8.49 -7.20
N GLY A 180 8.94 9.83 -7.15
CA GLY A 180 8.38 10.63 -6.08
C GLY A 180 6.99 11.17 -6.42
N HIS A 181 6.18 11.45 -5.41
CA HIS A 181 4.83 11.98 -5.60
C HIS A 181 4.48 13.11 -4.62
N ASP A 182 4.13 14.25 -5.20
CA ASP A 182 3.96 15.51 -4.48
C ASP A 182 2.54 15.75 -3.96
N LYS A 183 1.58 14.84 -4.13
CA LYS A 183 0.20 15.15 -3.72
C LYS A 183 0.04 15.38 -2.22
N LEU A 184 0.79 14.65 -1.40
CA LEU A 184 0.84 14.84 0.05
C LEU A 184 1.88 15.90 0.45
N TYR A 185 2.67 16.42 -0.48
CA TYR A 185 3.59 17.54 -0.25
C TYR A 185 2.85 18.79 0.24
N LYS A 186 1.61 19.02 -0.22
CA LYS A 186 0.78 20.16 0.23
C LYS A 186 0.44 20.14 1.72
N ILE A 187 0.60 19.01 2.41
CA ILE A 187 0.47 18.89 3.86
C ILE A 187 1.82 18.56 4.53
N GLY A 188 2.94 18.67 3.80
CA GLY A 188 4.31 18.49 4.31
C GLY A 188 4.87 17.07 4.22
N PHE A 189 4.19 16.13 3.57
CA PHE A 189 4.53 14.70 3.64
C PHE A 189 4.68 14.05 2.26
N PRO A 190 5.76 14.31 1.50
CA PRO A 190 5.97 13.67 0.21
C PRO A 190 6.07 12.15 0.31
N VAL A 191 5.76 11.48 -0.80
CA VAL A 191 5.82 10.02 -0.90
C VAL A 191 6.84 9.62 -1.96
N TYR A 192 7.58 8.55 -1.68
CA TYR A 192 8.45 7.89 -2.65
C TYR A 192 8.05 6.43 -2.80
N ALA A 193 8.00 5.90 -4.03
CA ALA A 193 7.61 4.51 -4.26
C ALA A 193 8.57 3.78 -5.19
N ILE A 194 8.69 2.48 -4.95
CA ILE A 194 9.44 1.53 -5.76
C ILE A 194 8.48 0.44 -6.21
N VAL A 195 8.41 0.22 -7.52
CA VAL A 195 7.42 -0.64 -8.18
C VAL A 195 8.13 -1.63 -9.08
N ASP A 196 7.77 -2.91 -9.00
CA ASP A 196 8.20 -3.91 -9.98
C ASP A 196 7.53 -3.63 -11.34
N ASP A 197 8.32 -3.31 -12.38
CA ASP A 197 7.80 -2.83 -13.67
C ASP A 197 6.97 -3.91 -14.40
N ALA A 198 7.37 -5.19 -14.25
CA ALA A 198 6.73 -6.32 -14.92
C ALA A 198 5.30 -6.56 -14.41
N THR A 199 5.14 -6.61 -13.09
CA THR A 199 3.87 -6.94 -12.42
C THR A 199 3.06 -5.70 -12.04
N GLY A 200 3.72 -4.54 -11.91
CA GLY A 200 3.16 -3.33 -11.32
C GLY A 200 2.90 -3.46 -9.82
N LYS A 201 3.56 -4.41 -9.13
CA LYS A 201 3.52 -4.58 -7.68
C LYS A 201 4.24 -3.40 -7.02
N ILE A 202 3.58 -2.71 -6.09
CA ILE A 202 4.25 -1.76 -5.22
C ILE A 202 5.12 -2.60 -4.28
N LEU A 203 6.45 -2.49 -4.42
CA LEU A 203 7.41 -3.17 -3.55
C LEU A 203 7.55 -2.38 -2.25
N LYS A 204 7.68 -1.06 -2.36
CA LYS A 204 7.69 -0.14 -1.22
C LYS A 204 7.01 1.17 -1.58
N ALA A 205 6.24 1.74 -0.66
CA ALA A 205 5.80 3.12 -0.70
C ALA A 205 6.11 3.73 0.67
N SER A 206 6.86 4.83 0.69
CA SER A 206 7.32 5.45 1.93
C SER A 206 6.97 6.92 1.96
N VAL A 207 6.47 7.39 3.11
CA VAL A 207 6.50 8.82 3.40
C VAL A 207 7.95 9.21 3.71
N VAL A 208 8.39 10.34 3.19
CA VAL A 208 9.78 10.78 3.28
C VAL A 208 9.87 12.25 3.69
N PRO A 209 10.90 12.67 4.45
CA PRO A 209 11.09 14.07 4.80
C PRO A 209 11.21 14.97 3.56
N SER A 210 11.85 14.45 2.51
CA SER A 210 11.89 15.08 1.19
C SER A 210 12.07 14.03 0.10
N ASN A 211 11.33 14.16 -1.00
CA ASN A 211 11.55 13.38 -2.22
C ASN A 211 12.49 14.11 -3.22
N ARG A 212 13.08 15.24 -2.82
CA ARG A 212 14.02 16.03 -3.64
C ARG A 212 15.48 15.87 -3.20
N PHE A 213 15.72 15.17 -2.10
CA PHE A 213 17.06 14.88 -1.59
C PHE A 213 17.51 13.51 -2.07
N GLY A 214 18.61 13.47 -2.83
CA GLY A 214 19.07 12.22 -3.46
C GLY A 214 19.53 11.16 -2.48
N GLU A 215 20.06 11.55 -1.32
CA GLU A 215 20.39 10.64 -0.23
C GLU A 215 19.15 9.88 0.26
N ILE A 216 18.03 10.57 0.49
CA ILE A 216 16.79 9.93 0.95
C ILE A 216 16.28 8.91 -0.08
N VAL A 217 16.27 9.28 -1.35
CA VAL A 217 15.82 8.41 -2.44
C VAL A 217 16.71 7.17 -2.56
N CYS A 218 18.03 7.36 -2.54
CA CYS A 218 19.01 6.29 -2.60
C CYS A 218 18.92 5.39 -1.36
N TYR A 219 18.74 5.96 -0.17
CA TYR A 219 18.57 5.21 1.08
C TYR A 219 17.33 4.32 1.04
N ARG A 220 16.19 4.83 0.53
CA ARG A 220 14.97 4.02 0.36
C ARG A 220 15.15 2.85 -0.61
N PHE A 221 15.97 3.02 -1.65
CA PHE A 221 16.38 1.92 -2.51
C PHE A 221 17.19 0.86 -1.74
N LEU A 222 18.22 1.29 -1.00
CA LEU A 222 19.05 0.37 -0.21
C LEU A 222 18.25 -0.37 0.86
N CYS A 223 17.27 0.28 1.51
CA CYS A 223 16.34 -0.40 2.42
C CYS A 223 15.61 -1.56 1.73
N LEU A 224 15.14 -1.36 0.50
CA LEU A 224 14.43 -2.43 -0.23
C LEU A 224 15.39 -3.53 -0.70
N VAL A 225 16.63 -3.17 -1.09
CA VAL A 225 17.67 -4.14 -1.43
C VAL A 225 17.99 -5.03 -0.22
N GLU A 226 18.18 -4.42 0.95
CA GLU A 226 18.37 -5.15 2.21
C GLU A 226 17.16 -6.04 2.54
N GLU A 227 15.94 -5.50 2.44
CA GLU A 227 14.70 -6.23 2.73
C GLU A 227 14.52 -7.47 1.84
N LEU A 228 14.87 -7.37 0.55
CA LEU A 228 14.68 -8.45 -0.42
C LEU A 228 15.91 -9.35 -0.58
N GLY A 229 17.05 -9.00 0.01
CA GLY A 229 18.29 -9.78 -0.13
C GLY A 229 19.00 -9.58 -1.48
N GLY A 230 18.66 -8.54 -2.25
CA GLY A 230 19.16 -8.37 -3.61
C GLY A 230 18.62 -7.14 -4.34
N MET A 231 19.20 -6.85 -5.49
CA MET A 231 18.88 -5.70 -6.36
C MET A 231 18.25 -6.14 -7.69
N PRO A 232 17.50 -5.28 -8.41
CA PRO A 232 16.96 -5.65 -9.71
C PRO A 232 18.05 -5.66 -10.78
N ILE A 233 17.78 -6.27 -11.95
CA ILE A 233 18.69 -6.16 -13.12
C ILE A 233 18.76 -4.71 -13.64
N GLN A 234 17.71 -3.92 -13.49
CA GLN A 234 17.71 -2.53 -13.90
C GLN A 234 16.85 -1.68 -12.96
N THR A 235 17.23 -0.43 -12.75
CA THR A 235 16.36 0.57 -12.14
C THR A 235 15.99 1.63 -13.17
N THR A 236 14.82 2.25 -13.01
CA THR A 236 14.40 3.36 -13.85
C THR A 236 13.79 4.47 -13.02
N THR A 237 14.23 5.71 -13.27
CA THR A 237 13.64 6.92 -12.70
C THR A 237 13.46 7.97 -13.79
N ASP A 238 12.77 9.04 -13.44
CA ASP A 238 12.86 10.27 -14.19
C ASP A 238 14.25 10.91 -14.01
N CYS A 239 14.65 11.76 -14.97
CA CYS A 239 15.91 12.49 -14.88
C CYS A 239 15.74 13.70 -13.96
N GLY A 240 16.12 13.55 -12.69
CA GLY A 240 16.09 14.61 -11.68
C GLY A 240 17.40 14.66 -10.89
N SER A 241 17.74 15.81 -10.32
CA SER A 241 18.98 15.96 -9.53
C SER A 241 19.07 14.97 -8.37
N GLU A 242 17.93 14.63 -7.77
CA GLU A 242 17.77 13.67 -6.68
C GLU A 242 18.12 12.23 -7.08
N THR A 243 18.13 11.91 -8.37
CA THR A 243 18.38 10.53 -8.83
C THR A 243 19.85 10.25 -9.16
N THR A 244 20.71 11.28 -9.12
CA THR A 244 22.14 11.18 -9.46
C THR A 244 22.91 10.23 -8.54
N LEU A 245 22.68 10.33 -7.23
CA LEU A 245 23.34 9.45 -6.26
C LEU A 245 22.88 8.00 -6.42
N LEU A 246 21.58 7.79 -6.61
CA LEU A 246 21.01 6.47 -6.90
C LEU A 246 21.66 5.86 -8.14
N PHE A 247 21.82 6.63 -9.22
CA PHE A 247 22.52 6.17 -10.42
C PHE A 247 23.94 5.69 -10.09
N GLY A 248 24.73 6.47 -9.37
CA GLY A 248 26.10 6.09 -8.98
C GLY A 248 26.14 4.81 -8.15
N VAL A 249 25.27 4.71 -7.14
CA VAL A 249 25.17 3.55 -6.25
C VAL A 249 24.75 2.29 -6.99
N VAL A 250 23.72 2.36 -7.84
CA VAL A 250 23.25 1.19 -8.61
C VAL A 250 24.33 0.68 -9.56
N ASN A 251 25.06 1.58 -10.24
CA ASN A 251 26.16 1.18 -11.11
C ASN A 251 27.31 0.54 -10.31
N THR A 252 27.66 1.13 -9.17
CA THR A 252 28.74 0.61 -8.29
C THR A 252 28.40 -0.78 -7.77
N LEU A 253 27.19 -0.96 -7.22
CA LEU A 253 26.71 -2.25 -6.74
C LEU A 253 26.67 -3.29 -7.86
N ARG A 254 26.21 -2.89 -9.06
CA ARG A 254 26.19 -3.80 -10.20
C ARG A 254 27.60 -4.26 -10.59
N HIS A 255 28.54 -3.33 -10.68
CA HIS A 255 29.92 -3.63 -11.02
C HIS A 255 30.59 -4.54 -9.97
N GLN A 256 30.29 -4.32 -8.69
CA GLN A 256 30.87 -5.09 -7.59
C GLN A 256 30.30 -6.52 -7.50
N PHE A 257 28.96 -6.67 -7.58
CA PHE A 257 28.30 -7.93 -7.28
C PHE A 257 27.94 -8.76 -8.51
N HIS A 258 27.72 -8.14 -9.67
CA HIS A 258 27.37 -8.84 -10.91
C HIS A 258 28.12 -8.26 -12.13
N PRO A 259 29.47 -8.32 -12.15
CA PRO A 259 30.28 -7.83 -13.26
C PRO A 259 30.08 -8.62 -14.56
N GLU A 260 29.50 -9.82 -14.50
CA GLU A 260 29.18 -10.65 -15.65
C GLU A 260 28.04 -10.09 -16.52
N ILE A 261 27.25 -9.14 -16.01
CA ILE A 261 26.20 -8.46 -16.77
C ILE A 261 26.80 -7.23 -17.44
N ASP A 262 26.92 -7.25 -18.76
CA ASP A 262 27.43 -6.13 -19.54
C ASP A 262 26.56 -4.87 -19.31
N SER A 263 27.18 -3.84 -18.75
CA SER A 263 26.52 -2.58 -18.38
C SER A 263 26.26 -1.65 -19.58
N VAL A 264 26.84 -1.93 -20.75
CA VAL A 264 26.55 -1.24 -22.00
C VAL A 264 25.31 -1.84 -22.64
N GLU A 265 25.23 -3.18 -22.72
CA GLU A 265 24.06 -3.87 -23.30
C GLU A 265 22.84 -3.80 -22.37
N VAL A 266 23.06 -3.95 -21.07
CA VAL A 266 22.01 -3.91 -20.03
C VAL A 266 22.40 -2.90 -18.96
N PRO A 267 22.12 -1.60 -19.18
CA PRO A 267 22.44 -0.56 -18.22
C PRO A 267 21.81 -0.83 -16.84
N PRO A 268 22.57 -0.71 -15.75
CA PRO A 268 22.05 -0.93 -14.39
C PRO A 268 20.95 0.08 -14.01
N HIS A 269 21.04 1.29 -14.58
CA HIS A 269 20.07 2.35 -14.41
C HIS A 269 19.76 3.01 -15.75
N VAL A 270 18.48 3.34 -15.98
CA VAL A 270 18.04 4.07 -17.18
C VAL A 270 17.12 5.22 -16.78
N TYR A 271 17.50 6.43 -17.18
CA TYR A 271 16.61 7.59 -17.09
C TYR A 271 15.53 7.54 -18.15
N LEU A 272 14.29 7.75 -17.72
CA LEU A 272 13.13 7.84 -18.57
C LEU A 272 12.57 9.26 -18.55
N ARG A 273 11.78 9.60 -19.57
CA ARG A 273 10.83 10.71 -19.45
C ARG A 273 9.67 10.24 -18.58
N SER A 274 9.06 11.12 -17.79
CA SER A 274 7.93 10.79 -16.90
C SER A 274 6.87 9.94 -17.60
N VAL A 275 6.43 10.38 -18.78
CA VAL A 275 5.44 9.68 -19.63
C VAL A 275 5.80 8.22 -20.00
N HIS A 276 7.05 7.81 -19.84
CA HIS A 276 7.56 6.46 -20.07
C HIS A 276 7.78 5.66 -18.78
N ASN A 277 7.83 6.30 -17.60
CA ASN A 277 7.87 5.68 -16.27
C ASN A 277 6.47 5.19 -15.81
N ILE A 278 5.78 4.55 -16.75
CA ILE A 278 4.34 4.29 -16.69
C ILE A 278 3.92 3.41 -15.50
N SER A 279 4.77 2.50 -15.05
CA SER A 279 4.41 1.52 -14.00
C SER A 279 4.20 2.20 -12.66
N VAL A 280 5.08 3.12 -12.26
CA VAL A 280 4.95 3.90 -11.03
C VAL A 280 3.95 5.06 -11.18
N GLU A 281 3.94 5.75 -12.32
CA GLU A 281 2.95 6.82 -12.58
C GLU A 281 1.50 6.34 -12.46
N ARG A 282 1.21 5.13 -12.94
CA ARG A 282 -0.12 4.51 -12.83
C ARG A 282 -0.56 4.28 -11.38
N GLN A 283 0.39 4.21 -10.45
CA GLN A 283 0.09 4.00 -9.03
C GLN A 283 -0.32 5.30 -8.35
N TRP A 284 0.17 6.45 -8.82
CA TRP A 284 -0.12 7.78 -8.26
C TRP A 284 -1.57 8.17 -8.31
N LEU A 285 -2.22 8.01 -9.47
CA LEU A 285 -3.65 8.33 -9.59
C LEU A 285 -4.48 7.51 -8.61
N ARG A 286 -4.14 6.23 -8.41
CA ARG A 286 -4.87 5.36 -7.48
C ARG A 286 -4.54 5.65 -6.03
N LEU A 287 -3.29 5.96 -5.70
CA LEU A 287 -2.88 6.34 -4.36
C LEU A 287 -3.59 7.62 -3.93
N ARG A 288 -3.67 8.62 -4.82
CA ARG A 288 -4.42 9.85 -4.59
C ARG A 288 -5.87 9.56 -4.27
N LEU A 289 -6.55 8.80 -5.14
CA LEU A 289 -7.99 8.57 -5.02
C LEU A 289 -8.34 7.68 -3.82
N ASP A 290 -7.60 6.59 -3.60
CA ASP A 290 -7.96 5.57 -2.62
C ASP A 290 -7.42 5.87 -1.20
N PHE A 291 -6.55 6.87 -1.04
CA PHE A 291 -5.93 7.23 0.25
C PHE A 291 -5.59 8.72 0.37
N GLY A 292 -4.85 9.28 -0.60
CA GLY A 292 -4.23 10.59 -0.46
C GLY A 292 -5.22 11.76 -0.31
N ASP A 293 -6.32 11.77 -1.04
CA ASP A 293 -7.33 12.82 -0.93
C ASP A 293 -8.03 12.78 0.45
N ASN A 294 -8.34 11.58 0.97
CA ASN A 294 -8.90 11.42 2.33
C ASN A 294 -7.92 11.86 3.42
N CYS A 295 -6.63 11.54 3.25
CA CYS A 295 -5.57 11.98 4.15
C CYS A 295 -5.50 13.51 4.23
N VAL A 296 -5.57 14.20 3.08
CA VAL A 296 -5.55 15.67 3.03
C VAL A 296 -6.80 16.27 3.65
N LEU A 297 -7.99 15.76 3.34
CA LEU A 297 -9.23 16.26 3.92
C LEU A 297 -9.19 16.17 5.45
N THR A 298 -8.67 15.06 5.97
CA THR A 298 -8.49 14.86 7.41
C THR A 298 -7.50 15.83 8.01
N PHE A 299 -6.38 16.06 7.34
CA PHE A 299 -5.38 17.03 7.79
C PHE A 299 -5.96 18.44 7.87
N ASN A 300 -6.56 18.90 6.77
CA ASN A 300 -7.12 20.25 6.67
C ASN A 300 -8.23 20.49 7.68
N LYS A 301 -9.07 19.48 7.95
CA LYS A 301 -10.10 19.57 8.98
C LYS A 301 -9.53 19.86 10.36
N GLY A 302 -8.35 19.31 10.70
CA GLY A 302 -7.70 19.62 11.98
C GLY A 302 -7.22 21.08 12.06
N THR A 303 -6.76 21.64 10.95
CA THR A 303 -6.41 23.06 10.85
C THR A 303 -7.65 23.95 10.94
N GLU A 304 -8.72 23.60 10.23
CA GLU A 304 -10.00 24.33 10.21
C GLU A 304 -10.70 24.32 11.58
N ASP A 305 -10.69 23.16 12.26
CA ASP A 305 -11.23 22.99 13.62
C ASP A 305 -10.31 23.59 14.71
N LEU A 306 -9.24 24.32 14.33
CA LEU A 306 -8.25 24.91 15.24
C LEU A 306 -7.55 23.91 16.18
N LYS A 307 -7.50 22.63 15.79
CA LYS A 307 -6.78 21.57 16.52
C LYS A 307 -5.27 21.61 16.27
N TYR A 308 -4.86 22.21 15.15
CA TYR A 308 -3.47 22.33 14.75
C TYR A 308 -3.15 23.72 14.18
N ASN A 309 -2.05 24.29 14.64
CA ASN A 309 -1.45 25.51 14.12
C ASN A 309 0.02 25.27 13.75
N SER A 310 0.33 25.27 12.45
CA SER A 310 1.70 25.07 11.97
C SER A 310 2.68 26.17 12.36
N ASN A 311 2.19 27.34 12.81
CA ASN A 311 3.03 28.43 13.30
C ASN A 311 3.40 28.27 14.79
N ASP A 312 2.82 27.29 15.50
CA ASP A 312 3.23 26.94 16.87
C ASP A 312 4.32 25.86 16.78
N PRO A 313 5.59 26.14 17.15
CA PRO A 313 6.70 25.19 16.98
C PRO A 313 6.47 23.85 17.68
N ASP A 314 5.84 23.85 18.86
CA ASP A 314 5.56 22.63 19.64
C ASP A 314 4.55 21.73 18.91
N GLN A 315 3.50 22.36 18.37
CA GLN A 315 2.48 21.66 17.59
C GLN A 315 3.05 21.14 16.28
N TYR A 316 3.87 21.94 15.60
CA TYR A 316 4.55 21.54 14.37
C TYR A 316 5.45 20.33 14.61
N GLU A 317 6.30 20.36 15.65
CA GLU A 317 7.23 19.26 15.95
C GLU A 317 6.48 17.95 16.27
N LEU A 318 5.41 18.03 17.08
CA LEU A 318 4.57 16.86 17.36
C LEU A 318 3.83 16.36 16.11
N CYS A 319 3.37 17.27 15.25
CA CYS A 319 2.71 16.92 14.00
C CYS A 319 3.67 16.16 13.08
N GLN A 320 4.92 16.65 12.96
CA GLN A 320 5.97 16.00 12.18
C GLN A 320 6.37 14.63 12.74
N TRP A 321 6.12 14.34 14.02
CA TRP A 321 6.33 13.00 14.55
C TRP A 321 5.12 12.07 14.35
N LEU A 322 3.90 12.56 14.61
CA LEU A 322 2.69 11.73 14.63
C LEU A 322 2.15 11.43 13.22
N TRP A 323 2.11 12.43 12.34
CA TRP A 323 1.48 12.29 11.03
C TRP A 323 2.22 11.34 10.08
N PRO A 324 3.56 11.34 9.97
CA PRO A 324 4.26 10.36 9.16
C PRO A 324 3.97 8.92 9.56
N ARG A 325 3.75 8.64 10.86
CA ARG A 325 3.40 7.29 11.35
C ARG A 325 2.04 6.84 10.84
N PHE A 326 1.05 7.73 10.93
CA PHE A 326 -0.27 7.50 10.36
C PHE A 326 -0.19 7.31 8.84
N ILE A 327 0.51 8.22 8.14
CA ILE A 327 0.62 8.18 6.68
C ILE A 327 1.34 6.91 6.23
N GLN A 328 2.45 6.52 6.87
CA GLN A 328 3.19 5.32 6.53
C GLN A 328 2.32 4.07 6.68
N THR A 329 1.60 3.94 7.80
CA THR A 329 0.66 2.83 8.01
C THR A 329 -0.42 2.81 6.92
N GLY A 330 -0.97 3.97 6.56
CA GLY A 330 -1.95 4.08 5.48
C GLY A 330 -1.38 3.76 4.08
N LEU A 331 -0.11 4.08 3.82
CA LEU A 331 0.60 3.72 2.59
C LEU A 331 0.84 2.22 2.50
N ASP A 332 1.22 1.58 3.61
CA ASP A 332 1.43 0.14 3.70
C ASP A 332 0.11 -0.62 3.46
N ASP A 333 -0.97 -0.18 4.10
CA ASP A 333 -2.33 -0.71 3.89
C ASP A 333 -2.80 -0.49 2.45
N TYR A 334 -2.55 0.69 1.87
CA TYR A 334 -2.84 0.98 0.47
C TYR A 334 -2.05 0.04 -0.46
N ALA A 335 -0.75 -0.10 -0.25
CA ALA A 335 0.11 -0.95 -1.08
C ALA A 335 -0.34 -2.42 -1.02
N ALA A 336 -0.60 -2.94 0.18
CA ALA A 336 -1.11 -4.28 0.40
C ALA A 336 -2.44 -4.51 -0.35
N ARG A 337 -3.44 -3.63 -0.15
CA ARG A 337 -4.74 -3.71 -0.84
C ARG A 337 -4.58 -3.58 -2.35
N ARG A 338 -3.74 -2.67 -2.82
CA ARG A 338 -3.52 -2.44 -4.25
C ARG A 338 -2.89 -3.65 -4.93
N ASN A 339 -2.00 -4.35 -4.23
CA ASN A 339 -1.28 -5.51 -4.71
C ASN A 339 -2.17 -6.77 -4.83
N ILE A 340 -3.20 -6.90 -3.98
CA ILE A 340 -4.17 -8.01 -4.08
C ILE A 340 -5.21 -7.80 -5.20
N ILE A 341 -5.46 -6.55 -5.60
CA ILE A 341 -6.44 -6.27 -6.66
C ILE A 341 -5.94 -6.81 -8.01
N LYS A 342 -6.73 -7.74 -8.55
CA LYS A 342 -6.52 -8.37 -9.87
C LYS A 342 -6.32 -7.33 -10.99
N MET A 343 -5.38 -7.53 -11.89
CA MET A 343 -5.25 -6.69 -13.08
C MET A 343 -6.40 -6.95 -14.05
N ARG A 344 -6.75 -5.94 -14.86
CA ARG A 344 -7.72 -6.14 -15.94
C ARG A 344 -7.14 -7.14 -16.95
N LYS A 345 -7.99 -8.02 -17.50
CA LYS A 345 -7.58 -8.89 -18.60
C LYS A 345 -7.31 -8.04 -19.84
N GLN A 346 -6.12 -8.21 -20.41
CA GLN A 346 -5.69 -7.73 -21.71
C GLN A 346 -5.10 -8.94 -22.41
N SER A 347 -5.69 -9.37 -23.53
CA SER A 347 -5.28 -10.57 -24.27
C SER A 347 -3.88 -10.44 -24.85
N ASP A 348 -3.56 -9.25 -25.34
CA ASP A 348 -2.36 -9.02 -26.15
C ASP A 348 -1.22 -8.41 -25.32
N LYS A 349 -1.35 -8.46 -23.98
CA LYS A 349 -0.31 -7.95 -23.07
C LYS A 349 0.77 -9.05 -22.92
N PRO A 350 2.05 -8.77 -23.21
CA PRO A 350 3.11 -9.77 -23.08
C PRO A 350 3.36 -10.26 -21.65
N GLY A 351 3.24 -9.34 -20.67
CA GLY A 351 3.43 -9.65 -19.26
C GLY A 351 2.13 -10.07 -18.52
N PRO A 352 2.15 -10.09 -17.19
CA PRO A 352 1.05 -10.64 -16.39
C PRO A 352 -0.27 -9.91 -16.62
N SER A 353 -1.35 -10.68 -16.78
CA SER A 353 -2.68 -10.22 -17.13
C SER A 353 -3.72 -11.04 -16.39
N ALA A 354 -4.87 -10.46 -16.04
CA ALA A 354 -5.95 -11.15 -15.33
C ALA A 354 -5.51 -11.93 -14.07
N MET A 355 -4.58 -11.38 -13.28
CA MET A 355 -4.12 -11.92 -12.00
C MET A 355 -3.77 -10.76 -11.05
N SER A 356 -3.67 -11.01 -9.73
CA SER A 356 -3.22 -9.96 -8.78
C SER A 356 -1.73 -9.69 -8.95
N ARG A 357 -1.26 -8.54 -8.46
CA ARG A 357 0.18 -8.21 -8.48
C ARG A 357 0.95 -9.15 -7.58
N ASN A 358 0.38 -9.50 -6.42
CA ASN A 358 0.95 -10.53 -5.55
C ASN A 358 1.12 -11.87 -6.27
N THR A 359 0.08 -12.40 -6.93
CA THR A 359 0.22 -13.67 -7.65
C THR A 359 1.18 -13.59 -8.82
N ALA A 360 1.14 -12.49 -9.59
CA ALA A 360 2.10 -12.29 -10.68
C ALA A 360 3.54 -12.27 -10.17
N TYR A 361 3.76 -11.72 -8.97
CA TYR A 361 5.07 -11.62 -8.35
C TYR A 361 5.52 -12.94 -7.69
N SER A 362 4.61 -13.64 -7.00
CA SER A 362 4.92 -14.89 -6.31
C SER A 362 5.01 -16.09 -7.25
N LEU A 363 4.31 -16.07 -8.39
CA LEU A 363 4.25 -17.17 -9.36
C LEU A 363 4.60 -16.68 -10.78
N PRO A 364 5.82 -16.17 -11.02
CA PRO A 364 6.19 -15.58 -12.30
C PRO A 364 6.05 -16.55 -13.49
N GLU A 365 6.24 -17.85 -13.26
CA GLU A 365 6.20 -18.90 -14.28
C GLU A 365 4.80 -19.04 -14.91
N THR A 366 3.75 -18.68 -14.17
CA THR A 366 2.36 -18.78 -14.63
C THR A 366 2.02 -17.80 -15.77
N TRP A 367 2.86 -16.78 -15.98
CA TRP A 367 2.78 -15.88 -17.12
C TRP A 367 4.04 -15.92 -17.99
N GLY A 368 4.90 -16.93 -17.81
CA GLY A 368 6.14 -17.11 -18.58
C GLY A 368 7.33 -16.27 -18.10
N GLY A 369 7.22 -15.61 -16.95
CA GLY A 369 8.32 -14.88 -16.32
C GLY A 369 9.21 -15.76 -15.43
N ARG A 370 10.32 -15.19 -14.97
CA ARG A 370 11.23 -15.79 -13.98
C ARG A 370 11.59 -14.83 -12.86
N GLN A 371 12.21 -15.33 -11.79
CA GLN A 371 12.87 -14.50 -10.77
C GLN A 371 14.17 -13.91 -11.34
N CYS A 372 14.30 -12.58 -11.30
CA CYS A 372 15.49 -11.87 -11.78
C CYS A 372 16.22 -11.08 -10.68
N LEU A 373 15.84 -11.23 -9.40
CA LEU A 373 16.53 -10.56 -8.30
C LEU A 373 17.99 -11.01 -8.24
N GLN A 374 18.91 -10.05 -8.15
CA GLN A 374 20.34 -10.26 -8.15
C GLN A 374 20.86 -10.20 -6.69
N PRO A 375 21.36 -11.30 -6.12
CA PRO A 375 21.80 -11.34 -4.72
C PRO A 375 22.99 -10.42 -4.46
N VAL A 376 22.99 -9.69 -3.35
CA VAL A 376 24.12 -8.84 -2.94
C VAL A 376 24.57 -9.21 -1.53
N ASP A 377 25.77 -8.78 -1.14
CA ASP A 377 26.20 -8.85 0.25
C ASP A 377 25.45 -7.80 1.08
N ILE A 378 24.59 -8.27 1.98
CA ILE A 378 23.71 -7.41 2.78
C ILE A 378 24.49 -6.62 3.84
N ASP A 379 25.65 -7.09 4.28
CA ASP A 379 26.45 -6.36 5.25
C ASP A 379 27.10 -5.13 4.61
N VAL A 380 27.48 -5.21 3.32
CA VAL A 380 27.89 -4.04 2.54
C VAL A 380 26.74 -3.04 2.43
N ILE A 381 25.52 -3.49 2.13
CA ILE A 381 24.34 -2.62 2.05
C ILE A 381 24.06 -1.92 3.39
N ARG A 382 24.16 -2.67 4.50
CA ARG A 382 24.00 -2.10 5.86
C ARG A 382 25.05 -1.04 6.15
N GLN A 383 26.31 -1.31 5.82
CA GLN A 383 27.38 -0.34 6.04
C GLN A 383 27.16 0.93 5.21
N MET A 384 26.80 0.81 3.93
CA MET A 384 26.48 1.97 3.09
C MET A 384 25.34 2.80 3.68
N LYS A 385 24.28 2.15 4.19
CA LYS A 385 23.18 2.84 4.87
C LYS A 385 23.66 3.58 6.13
N LEU A 386 24.54 2.99 6.92
CA LEU A 386 25.12 3.64 8.10
C LEU A 386 25.96 4.85 7.71
N ASP A 387 26.79 4.73 6.69
CA ASP A 387 27.64 5.82 6.18
C ASP A 387 26.82 7.00 5.62
N MET A 388 25.61 6.72 5.10
CA MET A 388 24.63 7.75 4.67
C MET A 388 23.90 8.44 5.83
N GLY A 389 24.16 8.07 7.09
CA GLY A 389 23.49 8.63 8.27
C GLY A 389 22.39 7.74 8.86
N GLY A 390 22.20 6.53 8.36
CA GLY A 390 21.26 5.55 8.91
C GLY A 390 19.80 6.01 8.88
N ASP A 391 19.00 5.50 9.81
CA ASP A 391 17.56 5.80 9.87
C ASP A 391 17.27 7.29 10.20
N ALA A 392 18.26 8.05 10.68
CA ALA A 392 18.11 9.48 10.92
C ALA A 392 17.82 10.26 9.63
N LEU A 393 18.29 9.78 8.48
CA LEU A 393 18.07 10.40 7.17
C LEU A 393 16.59 10.42 6.75
N ILE A 394 15.81 9.47 7.25
CA ILE A 394 14.38 9.33 6.98
C ILE A 394 13.50 9.73 8.17
N ALA A 395 14.11 10.20 9.26
CA ALA A 395 13.39 10.65 10.44
C ALA A 395 12.82 12.06 10.23
N PHE A 396 11.61 12.29 10.73
CA PHE A 396 10.94 13.60 10.68
C PHE A 396 11.18 14.45 11.95
N SER A 397 11.87 13.89 12.93
CA SER A 397 12.12 14.52 14.23
C SER A 397 13.43 14.00 14.82
N THR A 398 13.99 14.73 15.78
CA THR A 398 15.21 14.32 16.45
C THR A 398 14.99 13.06 17.28
N PRO A 399 16.03 12.21 17.50
CA PRO A 399 15.91 11.03 18.35
C PRO A 399 15.40 11.36 19.77
N GLN A 400 15.84 12.48 20.33
CA GLN A 400 15.45 12.94 21.66
C GLN A 400 13.95 13.29 21.70
N PHE A 401 13.47 14.06 20.72
CA PHE A 401 12.04 14.36 20.62
C PHE A 401 11.22 13.10 20.40
N ALA A 402 11.67 12.24 19.49
CA ALA A 402 10.97 11.01 19.14
C ALA A 402 10.80 10.07 20.35
N ALA A 403 11.82 9.96 21.21
CA ALA A 403 11.73 9.20 22.45
C ALA A 403 10.69 9.79 23.42
N ARG A 404 10.66 11.12 23.58
CA ARG A 404 9.67 11.81 24.42
C ARG A 404 8.24 11.64 23.88
N ALA A 405 8.05 11.83 22.58
CA ALA A 405 6.77 11.65 21.92
C ALA A 405 6.29 10.19 22.00
N GLN A 406 7.21 9.21 21.89
CA GLN A 406 6.89 7.80 22.06
C GLN A 406 6.36 7.50 23.46
N LEU A 407 7.02 7.99 24.51
CA LEU A 407 6.54 7.82 25.89
C LEU A 407 5.14 8.39 26.10
N ALA A 408 4.86 9.59 25.56
CA ALA A 408 3.54 10.19 25.62
C ALA A 408 2.50 9.36 24.85
N TYR A 409 2.84 8.85 23.67
CA TYR A 409 1.96 8.03 22.84
C TYR A 409 1.62 6.69 23.54
N ASP A 410 2.61 6.03 24.12
CA ASP A 410 2.44 4.76 24.84
C ASP A 410 1.57 4.93 26.09
N ALA A 411 1.71 6.05 26.80
CA ALA A 411 0.89 6.36 27.97
C ALA A 411 -0.60 6.49 27.65
N LEU A 412 -0.96 6.85 26.42
CA LEU A 412 -2.36 6.94 25.98
C LEU A 412 -2.97 5.57 25.64
N GLY A 413 -2.17 4.50 25.57
CA GLY A 413 -2.68 3.15 25.28
C GLY A 413 -3.37 3.02 23.92
N ILE A 414 -2.92 3.79 22.92
CA ILE A 414 -3.55 3.82 21.58
C ILE A 414 -3.36 2.48 20.89
N GLN A 415 -4.46 1.74 20.70
CA GLN A 415 -4.42 0.45 20.00
C GLN A 415 -4.11 0.61 18.51
N LYS A 416 -4.68 1.64 17.87
CA LYS A 416 -4.49 1.92 16.45
C LYS A 416 -4.67 3.41 16.14
N LEU A 417 -3.71 3.97 15.41
CA LEU A 417 -3.80 5.31 14.87
C LEU A 417 -4.55 5.28 13.53
N GLU A 418 -5.70 5.94 13.46
CA GLU A 418 -6.57 5.96 12.29
C GLU A 418 -7.05 7.38 11.97
N GLN A 419 -7.66 7.52 10.79
CA GLN A 419 -8.19 8.80 10.30
C GLN A 419 -9.18 9.44 11.29
N GLY A 420 -9.97 8.62 11.99
CA GLY A 420 -11.00 9.08 12.91
C GLY A 420 -10.48 9.60 14.25
N ASN A 421 -9.25 9.26 14.66
CA ASN A 421 -8.73 9.59 15.98
C ASN A 421 -7.41 10.38 15.96
N ILE A 422 -6.73 10.53 14.83
CA ILE A 422 -5.39 11.14 14.76
C ILE A 422 -5.30 12.51 15.44
N TRP A 423 -6.29 13.37 15.25
CA TRP A 423 -6.30 14.70 15.88
C TRP A 423 -6.67 14.68 17.36
N ASP A 424 -7.44 13.69 17.81
CA ASP A 424 -7.73 13.51 19.23
C ASP A 424 -6.47 12.99 19.95
N VAL A 425 -5.77 12.03 19.36
CA VAL A 425 -4.45 11.57 19.83
C VAL A 425 -3.46 12.73 19.88
N PHE A 426 -3.39 13.54 18.82
CA PHE A 426 -2.54 14.73 18.79
C PHE A 426 -2.82 15.69 19.96
N ARG A 427 -4.10 16.02 20.18
CA ARG A 427 -4.54 16.89 21.29
C ARG A 427 -4.14 16.32 22.65
N ASP A 428 -4.34 15.02 22.85
CA ASP A 428 -4.09 14.37 24.13
C ASP A 428 -2.59 14.16 24.40
N MET A 429 -1.78 14.03 23.34
CA MET A 429 -0.32 13.99 23.42
C MET A 429 0.31 15.34 23.75
N LEU A 430 -0.22 16.46 23.23
CA LEU A 430 0.37 17.79 23.43
C LEU A 430 0.76 18.11 24.89
N PRO A 431 -0.14 17.99 25.89
CA PRO A 431 0.21 18.30 27.28
C PRO A 431 1.21 17.30 27.89
N LEU A 432 1.29 16.08 27.37
CA LEU A 432 2.23 15.04 27.83
C LEU A 432 3.65 15.27 27.29
N VAL A 433 3.75 15.71 26.02
CA VAL A 433 5.04 16.00 25.37
C VAL A 433 5.61 17.34 25.84
N PHE A 434 4.74 18.32 26.12
CA PHE A 434 5.11 19.67 26.52
C PHE A 434 4.49 20.05 27.89
N PRO A 435 4.94 19.43 29.00
CA PRO A 435 4.42 19.73 30.33
C PRO A 435 4.80 21.18 30.72
N GLY A 436 3.79 22.05 30.89
CA GLY A 436 4.01 23.45 31.29
C GLY A 436 3.05 24.47 30.64
N ARG A 437 2.35 24.11 29.57
CA ARG A 437 1.23 24.91 29.02
C ARG A 437 -0.12 24.37 29.52
N VAL A 438 -0.44 24.53 30.81
CA VAL A 438 -1.87 24.60 31.15
C VAL A 438 -2.40 25.87 30.47
N LEU A 439 -3.39 25.69 29.60
CA LEU A 439 -4.07 26.71 28.79
C LEU A 439 -3.97 28.12 29.41
N ARG A 440 -3.20 29.02 28.77
CA ARG A 440 -3.47 30.46 28.92
C ARG A 440 -4.83 30.70 28.27
N SER A 441 -5.90 30.47 29.03
CA SER A 441 -7.22 31.00 28.70
C SER A 441 -7.03 32.50 28.50
N ARG A 442 -7.30 32.99 27.30
CA ARG A 442 -7.41 34.42 27.04
C ARG A 442 -8.57 34.96 27.89
N THR A 443 -8.28 35.41 29.11
CA THR A 443 -9.13 36.38 29.79
C THR A 443 -8.96 37.69 29.03
N PHE A 444 -9.90 37.99 28.15
CA PHE A 444 -10.10 39.35 27.66
C PHE A 444 -10.46 40.21 28.87
N SER A 445 -9.48 40.95 29.39
CA SER A 445 -9.74 42.05 30.31
C SER A 445 -10.37 43.18 29.50
N VAL A 446 -11.69 43.29 29.55
CA VAL A 446 -12.42 44.47 29.09
C VAL A 446 -12.19 45.57 30.13
N SER A 447 -11.17 46.39 29.90
CA SER A 447 -11.00 47.65 30.64
C SER A 447 -11.91 48.71 30.02
N TRP A 448 -13.05 48.94 30.66
CA TRP A 448 -13.89 50.12 30.46
C TRP A 448 -13.11 51.37 30.90
N LEU A 449 -12.80 52.25 29.95
CA LEU A 449 -12.47 53.65 30.25
C LEU A 449 -13.78 54.43 30.26
N VAL A 450 -14.30 54.66 31.45
CA VAL A 450 -15.20 55.79 31.74
C VAL A 450 -14.38 56.77 32.57
N SER A 451 -14.30 58.00 32.11
CA SER A 451 -13.87 59.14 32.92
C SER A 451 -14.49 60.43 32.36
N PRO A 452 -14.68 61.42 33.23
CA PRO A 452 -15.93 62.18 33.38
C PRO A 452 -16.09 63.40 32.46
#